data_AF-A0A521GXZ6-F1
#
_entry.id   AF-A0A521GXZ6-F1
#
_cell.length_a   1.000
_cell.length_b   1.000
_cell.length_c   1.000
_cell.angle_alpha   90.00
_cell.angle_beta   90.00
_cell.angle_gamma   90.00
#
_symmetry.space_group_name_H-M   'P 1'
#
loop_
_entity.id
_entity.type
_entity.pdbx_description
1 polymer ?
#
loop_
_entity_poly.entity_id
_entity_poly.type
_entity_poly.pdbx_seq_one_letter_code
_entity_poly.pdbx_strand_id
1 'polypeptide(L)'
;MDQINSIKSYAEQQALQFAERLSRRLSTIRQPDEFADWLIRYDYFNRGFPGAALELAGQVAFMDDDFGDIGAEEVSSGIIAAITDEFIDRQTMETSLHSSLRRELVARSLQVLSGNARANLESAQKPYYSYRRSVLESTRIGYGLVPDESCDQLRRIMAGIAFFMASETSGAQEFTVLNRCMSRNWPVLVKELAEAEDDTGRQLYRWVVEHQDLESDHARFALSAVRSAFKNYSAMGNKSDELVSYIYQGIDQFFKMADETLIKPAVIPSVLGDYFALNAKTAA
;
A
#
# COMPACT_ATOMS: atom_id res chain seq x y z
N MET A 1 -18.74 -21.69 -4.84
CA MET A 1 -18.60 -20.42 -5.57
C MET A 1 -19.14 -19.25 -4.74
N ASP A 2 -20.20 -19.46 -3.96
CA ASP A 2 -20.85 -18.39 -3.18
C ASP A 2 -19.95 -17.72 -2.13
N GLN A 3 -19.12 -18.49 -1.42
CA GLN A 3 -18.21 -17.93 -0.40
C GLN A 3 -17.14 -17.00 -0.99
N ILE A 4 -16.54 -17.34 -2.14
CA ILE A 4 -15.54 -16.47 -2.79
C ILE A 4 -16.16 -15.17 -3.28
N ASN A 5 -17.39 -15.21 -3.80
CA ASN A 5 -18.11 -14.00 -4.18
C ASN A 5 -18.43 -13.14 -2.95
N SER A 6 -18.82 -13.75 -1.82
CA SER A 6 -19.02 -13.04 -0.55
C SER A 6 -17.72 -12.37 -0.06
N ILE A 7 -16.59 -13.07 -0.14
CA ILE A 7 -15.27 -12.54 0.21
C ILE A 7 -14.91 -11.32 -0.65
N LYS A 8 -15.07 -11.45 -1.98
CA LYS A 8 -14.82 -10.36 -2.92
C LYS A 8 -15.69 -9.14 -2.57
N SER A 9 -17.00 -9.33 -2.43
CA SER A 9 -17.92 -8.25 -2.10
C SER A 9 -17.61 -7.60 -0.75
N TYR A 10 -17.17 -8.38 0.23
CA TYR A 10 -16.72 -7.85 1.51
C TYR A 10 -15.50 -6.94 1.38
N ALA A 11 -14.46 -7.40 0.66
CA ALA A 11 -13.26 -6.60 0.40
C ALA A 11 -13.58 -5.30 -0.36
N GLU A 12 -14.41 -5.38 -1.41
CA GLU A 12 -14.86 -4.22 -2.19
C GLU A 12 -15.66 -3.22 -1.32
N GLN A 13 -16.54 -3.72 -0.44
CA GLN A 13 -17.29 -2.86 0.48
C GLN A 13 -16.36 -2.15 1.48
N GLN A 14 -15.37 -2.85 2.04
CA GLN A 14 -14.38 -2.26 2.94
C GLN A 14 -13.51 -1.21 2.21
N ALA A 15 -13.10 -1.49 0.97
CA ALA A 15 -12.35 -0.55 0.14
C ALA A 15 -13.14 0.74 -0.12
N LEU A 16 -14.43 0.64 -0.44
CA LEU A 16 -15.31 1.79 -0.62
C LEU A 16 -15.42 2.62 0.67
N GLN A 17 -15.67 1.97 1.81
CA GLN A 17 -15.77 2.67 3.08
C GLN A 17 -14.46 3.34 3.49
N PHE A 18 -13.32 2.71 3.22
CA PHE A 18 -11.99 3.28 3.42
C PHE A 18 -11.79 4.51 2.52
N ALA A 19 -12.10 4.42 1.24
CA ALA A 19 -11.99 5.54 0.30
C ALA A 19 -12.85 6.74 0.72
N GLU A 20 -14.05 6.52 1.26
CA GLU A 20 -14.89 7.59 1.83
C GLU A 20 -14.26 8.25 3.06
N ARG A 21 -13.66 7.47 3.96
CA ARG A 21 -12.92 8.00 5.12
C ARG A 21 -11.69 8.78 4.67
N LEU A 22 -10.94 8.26 3.70
CA LEU A 22 -9.77 8.90 3.13
C LEU A 22 -10.12 10.22 2.45
N SER A 23 -11.18 10.22 1.65
CA SER A 23 -11.68 11.43 0.99
C SER A 23 -12.04 12.50 2.02
N ARG A 24 -12.75 12.12 3.09
CA ARG A 24 -13.06 13.03 4.20
C ARG A 24 -11.78 13.56 4.85
N ARG A 25 -10.82 12.70 5.19
CA ARG A 25 -9.56 13.13 5.82
C ARG A 25 -8.80 14.11 4.93
N LEU A 26 -8.54 13.76 3.69
CA LEU A 26 -7.85 14.62 2.74
C LEU A 26 -8.60 15.93 2.50
N SER A 27 -9.94 15.90 2.51
CA SER A 27 -10.75 17.11 2.42
C SER A 27 -10.67 18.01 3.65
N THR A 28 -10.07 17.61 4.77
CA THR A 28 -9.83 18.49 5.93
C THR A 28 -8.47 19.18 5.89
N ILE A 29 -7.52 18.66 5.10
CA ILE A 29 -6.16 19.20 5.03
C ILE A 29 -6.21 20.49 4.22
N ARG A 30 -5.73 21.58 4.81
CA ARG A 30 -5.75 22.92 4.20
C ARG A 30 -4.38 23.56 4.15
N GLN A 31 -3.47 23.16 5.03
CA GLN A 31 -2.14 23.74 5.12
C GLN A 31 -1.13 22.88 4.34
N PRO A 32 -0.16 23.51 3.64
CA PRO A 32 0.85 22.78 2.87
C PRO A 32 1.69 21.82 3.71
N ASP A 33 2.00 22.18 4.95
CA ASP A 33 2.77 21.38 5.90
C ASP A 33 1.99 20.15 6.39
N GLU A 34 0.68 20.29 6.64
CA GLU A 34 -0.20 19.16 6.94
C GLU A 34 -0.31 18.17 5.77
N PHE A 35 -0.35 18.68 4.52
CA PHE A 35 -0.39 17.82 3.34
C PHE A 35 0.95 17.13 3.11
N ALA A 36 2.07 17.83 3.32
CA ALA A 36 3.41 17.26 3.31
C ALA A 36 3.58 16.16 4.38
N ASP A 37 3.09 16.37 5.60
CA ASP A 37 3.06 15.36 6.66
C ASP A 37 2.32 14.11 6.19
N TRP A 38 1.14 14.30 5.60
CA TRP A 38 0.33 13.20 5.08
C TRP A 38 1.06 12.43 3.97
N LEU A 39 1.70 13.12 3.01
CA LEU A 39 2.48 12.50 1.94
C LEU A 39 3.67 11.68 2.46
N ILE A 40 4.36 12.14 3.51
CA ILE A 40 5.45 11.39 4.14
C ILE A 40 4.93 10.10 4.78
N ARG A 41 3.79 10.17 5.49
CA ARG A 41 3.15 8.97 6.06
C ARG A 41 2.67 8.01 4.98
N TYR A 42 2.16 8.56 3.88
CA TYR A 42 1.74 7.82 2.71
C TYR A 42 2.89 7.08 2.01
N ASP A 43 4.08 7.70 1.91
CA ASP A 43 5.30 7.00 1.45
C ASP A 43 5.62 5.80 2.36
N TYR A 44 5.57 5.98 3.68
CA TYR A 44 5.87 4.88 4.61
C TYR A 44 4.85 3.76 4.57
N PHE A 45 3.56 4.08 4.43
CA PHE A 45 2.51 3.10 4.20
C PHE A 45 2.86 2.21 3.01
N ASN A 46 3.10 2.83 1.85
CA ASN A 46 3.34 2.11 0.60
C ASN A 46 4.70 1.40 0.52
N ARG A 47 5.64 1.67 1.42
CA ARG A 47 7.02 1.18 1.32
C ARG A 47 7.18 -0.31 1.61
N GLY A 48 6.32 -0.86 2.46
CA GLY A 48 6.44 -2.25 2.91
C GLY A 48 5.81 -3.28 1.96
N PHE A 49 4.78 -2.89 1.20
CA PHE A 49 3.91 -3.84 0.50
C PHE A 49 4.63 -4.71 -0.52
N PRO A 50 5.41 -4.20 -1.49
CA PRO A 50 6.00 -5.06 -2.53
C PRO A 50 6.95 -6.11 -1.95
N GLY A 51 7.81 -5.70 -1.00
CA GLY A 51 8.74 -6.61 -0.33
C GLY A 51 8.03 -7.64 0.55
N ALA A 52 6.98 -7.23 1.28
CA ALA A 52 6.21 -8.13 2.12
C ALA A 52 5.40 -9.14 1.30
N ALA A 53 4.81 -8.72 0.18
CA ALA A 53 4.13 -9.60 -0.76
C ALA A 53 5.08 -10.62 -1.39
N LEU A 54 6.30 -10.20 -1.76
CA LEU A 54 7.31 -11.11 -2.27
C LEU A 54 7.76 -12.13 -1.21
N GLU A 55 7.95 -11.70 0.04
CA GLU A 55 8.28 -12.59 1.17
C GLU A 55 7.14 -13.58 1.43
N LEU A 56 5.87 -13.14 1.38
CA LEU A 56 4.69 -14.02 1.50
C LEU A 56 4.65 -15.04 0.36
N ALA A 57 4.85 -14.61 -0.88
CA ALA A 57 4.88 -15.51 -2.04
C ALA A 57 5.96 -16.59 -1.87
N GLY A 58 7.15 -16.22 -1.38
CA GLY A 58 8.21 -17.16 -1.04
C GLY A 58 7.81 -18.13 0.07
N GLN A 59 7.23 -17.64 1.18
CA GLN A 59 6.77 -18.51 2.27
C GLN A 59 5.70 -19.50 1.81
N VAL A 60 4.80 -19.09 0.91
CA VAL A 60 3.79 -19.97 0.32
C VAL A 60 4.43 -20.99 -0.63
N ALA A 61 5.37 -20.56 -1.47
CA ALA A 61 6.03 -21.44 -2.45
C ALA A 61 6.90 -22.53 -1.80
N PHE A 62 7.52 -22.21 -0.65
CA PHE A 62 8.32 -23.14 0.15
C PHE A 62 7.57 -23.68 1.36
N MET A 63 6.24 -23.61 1.34
CA MET A 63 5.43 -24.29 2.34
C MET A 63 5.51 -25.78 2.08
N ASP A 64 6.59 -26.36 2.58
CA ASP A 64 6.70 -27.80 2.80
C ASP A 64 5.73 -28.16 3.94
N ASP A 65 5.48 -29.45 4.16
CA ASP A 65 4.74 -29.99 5.31
C ASP A 65 3.21 -30.11 5.13
N ASP A 66 2.68 -31.33 5.33
CA ASP A 66 1.31 -31.77 5.69
C ASP A 66 0.08 -31.26 4.91
N PHE A 67 0.24 -30.22 4.08
CA PHE A 67 -0.80 -29.58 3.28
C PHE A 67 -0.75 -29.90 1.78
N GLY A 68 0.29 -30.65 1.38
CA GLY A 68 0.49 -31.16 0.03
C GLY A 68 0.91 -30.08 -0.97
N ASP A 69 1.68 -30.48 -1.98
CA ASP A 69 2.14 -29.64 -3.12
C ASP A 69 1.00 -29.02 -3.96
N ILE A 70 -0.27 -29.29 -3.63
CA ILE A 70 -1.39 -28.98 -4.49
C ILE A 70 -1.70 -27.48 -4.40
N GLY A 71 -1.03 -26.72 -5.25
CA GLY A 71 -1.37 -25.34 -5.61
C GLY A 71 -0.68 -24.24 -4.83
N ALA A 72 0.37 -24.54 -4.06
CA ALA A 72 1.29 -23.53 -3.51
C ALA A 72 1.90 -22.66 -4.64
N GLU A 73 2.26 -23.28 -5.77
CA GLU A 73 2.72 -22.60 -6.99
C GLU A 73 1.65 -21.68 -7.60
N GLU A 74 0.38 -22.13 -7.64
CA GLU A 74 -0.72 -21.31 -8.16
C GLU A 74 -0.98 -20.07 -7.28
N VAL A 75 -0.92 -20.24 -5.96
CA VAL A 75 -1.13 -19.13 -5.01
C VAL A 75 0.04 -18.14 -5.10
N SER A 76 1.27 -18.64 -5.01
CA SER A 76 2.49 -17.81 -5.06
C SER A 76 2.63 -17.09 -6.40
N SER A 77 2.38 -17.76 -7.53
CA SER A 77 2.39 -17.12 -8.85
C SER A 77 1.33 -16.03 -8.99
N GLY A 78 0.14 -16.20 -8.39
CA GLY A 78 -0.87 -15.14 -8.32
C GLY A 78 -0.38 -13.90 -7.57
N ILE A 79 0.34 -14.09 -6.46
CA ILE A 79 0.94 -12.97 -5.71
C ILE A 79 2.05 -12.30 -6.53
N ILE A 80 2.95 -13.09 -7.11
CA ILE A 80 4.07 -12.57 -7.94
C ILE A 80 3.54 -11.78 -9.14
N ALA A 81 2.52 -12.30 -9.83
CA ALA A 81 1.93 -11.63 -10.99
C ALA A 81 1.35 -10.26 -10.63
N ALA A 82 0.77 -10.11 -9.43
CA ALA A 82 0.21 -8.86 -8.96
C ALA A 82 1.27 -7.82 -8.54
N ILE A 83 2.50 -8.23 -8.19
CA ILE A 83 3.54 -7.30 -7.71
C ILE A 83 4.70 -7.11 -8.68
N THR A 84 4.68 -7.74 -9.84
CA THR A 84 5.83 -7.71 -10.77
C THR A 84 6.14 -6.29 -11.27
N ASP A 85 5.12 -5.49 -11.51
CA ASP A 85 5.27 -4.09 -11.95
C ASP A 85 5.79 -3.15 -10.86
N GLU A 86 5.68 -3.53 -9.58
CA GLU A 86 6.34 -2.79 -8.51
C GLU A 86 7.87 -2.77 -8.65
N PHE A 87 8.42 -3.73 -9.41
CA PHE A 87 9.85 -3.91 -9.59
C PHE A 87 10.33 -3.71 -11.04
N ILE A 88 9.45 -3.87 -12.03
CA ILE A 88 9.80 -3.92 -13.46
C ILE A 88 8.83 -3.06 -14.26
N ASP A 89 9.36 -2.20 -15.14
CA ASP A 89 8.53 -1.52 -16.14
C ASP A 89 8.09 -2.55 -17.19
N ARG A 90 6.78 -2.81 -17.31
CA ARG A 90 6.25 -3.84 -18.23
C ARG A 90 6.47 -3.51 -19.71
N GLN A 91 6.77 -2.27 -20.07
CA GLN A 91 7.03 -1.85 -21.45
C GLN A 91 8.50 -2.07 -21.83
N THR A 92 9.42 -1.71 -20.93
CA THR A 92 10.87 -1.77 -21.21
C THR A 92 11.54 -3.03 -20.66
N MET A 93 10.88 -3.72 -19.72
CA MET A 93 11.43 -4.82 -18.92
C MET A 93 12.65 -4.43 -18.07
N GLU A 94 12.89 -3.14 -17.89
CA GLU A 94 13.96 -2.63 -17.04
C GLU A 94 13.52 -2.60 -15.57
N THR A 95 14.49 -2.75 -14.67
CA THR A 95 14.24 -2.56 -13.24
C THR A 95 13.78 -1.13 -13.00
N SER A 96 12.53 -1.00 -12.58
CA SER A 96 11.87 0.26 -12.37
C SER A 96 11.05 0.11 -11.10
N LEU A 97 11.56 0.69 -10.01
CA LEU A 97 10.88 0.59 -8.74
C LEU A 97 9.83 1.69 -8.65
N HIS A 98 8.55 1.33 -8.51
CA HIS A 98 7.49 2.27 -8.13
C HIS A 98 7.86 3.04 -6.85
N SER A 99 8.59 2.38 -5.95
CA SER A 99 9.11 3.02 -4.73
C SER A 99 10.08 4.19 -5.00
N SER A 100 10.89 4.15 -6.06
CA SER A 100 11.76 5.28 -6.44
C SER A 100 10.94 6.43 -6.97
N LEU A 101 9.99 6.16 -7.87
CA LEU A 101 9.11 7.17 -8.46
C LEU A 101 8.26 7.87 -7.37
N ARG A 102 7.69 7.09 -6.45
CA ARG A 102 6.97 7.61 -5.27
C ARG A 102 7.87 8.49 -4.40
N ARG A 103 9.11 8.06 -4.13
CA ARG A 103 10.05 8.82 -3.28
C ARG A 103 10.37 10.17 -3.92
N GLU A 104 10.62 10.21 -5.22
CA GLU A 104 10.86 11.45 -5.96
C GLU A 104 9.62 12.34 -6.00
N LEU A 105 8.43 11.78 -6.20
CA LEU A 105 7.17 12.52 -6.11
C LEU A 105 7.01 13.20 -4.75
N VAL A 106 7.28 12.49 -3.65
CA VAL A 106 7.17 13.07 -2.30
C VAL A 106 8.26 14.11 -2.07
N ALA A 107 9.51 13.86 -2.48
CA ALA A 107 10.60 14.82 -2.38
C ALA A 107 10.28 16.13 -3.12
N ARG A 108 9.82 16.02 -4.37
CA ARG A 108 9.40 17.17 -5.18
C ARG A 108 8.20 17.88 -4.58
N SER A 109 7.24 17.14 -4.04
CA SER A 109 6.09 17.73 -3.34
C SER A 109 6.52 18.58 -2.15
N LEU A 110 7.49 18.12 -1.36
CA LEU A 110 8.02 18.91 -0.25
C LEU A 110 8.66 20.22 -0.71
N GLN A 111 9.42 20.19 -1.81
CA GLN A 111 10.03 21.41 -2.35
C GLN A 111 8.97 22.43 -2.78
N VAL A 112 7.96 21.98 -3.51
CA VAL A 112 6.88 22.86 -4.01
C VAL A 112 6.03 23.39 -2.86
N LEU A 113 5.60 22.52 -1.93
CA LEU A 113 4.74 22.90 -0.80
C LEU A 113 5.45 23.82 0.19
N SER A 114 6.76 23.67 0.38
CA SER A 114 7.55 24.55 1.26
C SER A 114 8.08 25.81 0.59
N GLY A 115 8.03 25.89 -0.75
CA GLY A 115 8.67 26.94 -1.52
C GLY A 115 10.21 26.91 -1.45
N ASN A 116 10.81 25.83 -0.95
CA ASN A 116 12.27 25.68 -0.84
C ASN A 116 12.77 24.54 -1.71
N ALA A 117 13.48 24.88 -2.80
CA ALA A 117 14.12 23.91 -3.68
C ALA A 117 15.17 23.02 -2.98
N ARG A 118 15.70 23.44 -1.84
CA ARG A 118 16.65 22.67 -1.02
C ARG A 118 15.97 21.81 0.05
N ALA A 119 14.64 21.78 0.12
CA ALA A 119 13.94 20.88 1.01
C ALA A 119 14.34 19.43 0.70
N ASN A 120 14.98 18.78 1.68
CA ASN A 120 15.45 17.40 1.60
C ASN A 120 14.46 16.48 2.32
N LEU A 121 13.98 15.47 1.58
CA LEU A 121 13.10 14.42 2.08
C LEU A 121 13.65 13.70 3.32
N GLU A 122 14.93 13.35 3.36
CA GLU A 122 15.55 12.66 4.50
C GLU A 122 15.45 13.46 5.79
N SER A 123 15.67 14.78 5.70
CA SER A 123 15.55 15.68 6.84
C SER A 123 14.10 15.78 7.32
N ALA A 124 13.15 15.87 6.38
CA ALA A 124 11.72 15.87 6.69
C ALA A 124 11.23 14.52 7.25
N GLN A 125 11.87 13.42 6.85
CA GLN A 125 11.52 12.05 7.25
C GLN A 125 12.07 11.63 8.62
N LYS A 126 13.19 12.22 9.06
CA LYS A 126 13.86 11.88 10.34
C LYS A 126 12.93 11.85 11.57
N PRO A 127 12.00 12.80 11.76
CA PRO A 127 11.05 12.78 12.88
C PRO A 127 10.12 11.56 12.91
N TYR A 128 9.92 10.92 11.75
CA TYR A 128 8.99 9.82 11.56
C TYR A 128 9.66 8.44 11.59
N TYR A 129 10.95 8.32 11.93
CA TYR A 129 11.64 7.03 11.86
C TYR A 129 11.06 5.96 12.79
N SER A 130 10.61 6.34 13.99
CA SER A 130 9.90 5.42 14.89
C SER A 130 8.55 4.99 14.30
N TYR A 131 7.81 5.94 13.73
CA TYR A 131 6.55 5.70 13.04
C TYR A 131 6.73 4.75 11.86
N ARG A 132 7.71 5.00 10.99
CA ARG A 132 8.09 4.13 9.88
C ARG A 132 8.29 2.69 10.35
N ARG A 133 9.03 2.48 11.45
CA ARG A 133 9.26 1.14 12.00
C ARG A 133 7.95 0.47 12.40
N SER A 134 7.06 1.20 13.08
CA SER A 134 5.74 0.71 13.48
C SER A 134 4.87 0.31 12.29
N VAL A 135 4.87 1.13 11.22
CA VAL A 135 4.10 0.85 10.00
C VAL A 135 4.64 -0.40 9.31
N LEU A 136 5.96 -0.49 9.11
CA LEU A 136 6.60 -1.66 8.49
C LEU A 136 6.35 -2.94 9.30
N GLU A 137 6.42 -2.88 10.63
CA GLU A 137 6.10 -4.01 11.49
C GLU A 137 4.63 -4.43 11.34
N SER A 138 3.71 -3.46 11.34
CA SER A 138 2.28 -3.73 11.14
C SER A 138 2.00 -4.36 9.77
N THR A 139 2.71 -3.92 8.72
CA THR A 139 2.66 -4.54 7.39
C THR A 139 3.17 -5.99 7.46
N ARG A 140 4.33 -6.24 8.06
CA ARG A 140 4.88 -7.62 8.19
C ARG A 140 3.94 -8.54 8.96
N ILE A 141 3.34 -8.07 10.05
CA ILE A 141 2.33 -8.82 10.82
C ILE A 141 1.09 -9.09 9.94
N GLY A 142 0.62 -8.08 9.19
CA GLY A 142 -0.51 -8.19 8.27
C GLY A 142 -0.33 -9.25 7.18
N TYR A 143 0.86 -9.30 6.58
CA TYR A 143 1.24 -10.34 5.62
C TYR A 143 1.54 -11.70 6.27
N GLY A 144 1.39 -11.84 7.59
CA GLY A 144 1.68 -13.08 8.30
C GLY A 144 3.17 -13.44 8.34
N LEU A 145 4.08 -12.49 8.14
CA LEU A 145 5.53 -12.74 8.05
C LEU A 145 6.20 -12.82 9.43
N VAL A 146 5.51 -12.33 10.46
CA VAL A 146 5.96 -12.43 11.86
C VAL A 146 5.30 -13.67 12.48
N PRO A 147 6.08 -14.65 12.96
CA PRO A 147 5.52 -15.79 13.68
C PRO A 147 4.75 -15.32 14.93
N ASP A 148 3.56 -15.87 15.11
CA ASP A 148 2.76 -15.69 16.32
C ASP A 148 2.48 -17.08 16.89
N GLU A 149 3.08 -17.40 18.03
CA GLU A 149 2.93 -18.71 18.69
C GLU A 149 1.48 -19.02 19.07
N SER A 150 0.60 -18.01 19.09
CA SER A 150 -0.84 -18.17 19.34
C SER A 150 -1.67 -18.48 18.09
N CYS A 151 -1.04 -18.49 16.92
CA CYS A 151 -1.68 -18.64 15.62
C CYS A 151 -1.05 -19.79 14.83
N ASP A 152 -1.86 -20.75 14.37
CA ASP A 152 -1.35 -21.79 13.47
C ASP A 152 -0.92 -21.21 12.11
N GLN A 153 -0.05 -21.93 11.42
CA GLN A 153 0.55 -21.48 10.16
C GLN A 153 -0.50 -21.26 9.06
N LEU A 154 -1.52 -22.11 8.97
CA LEU A 154 -2.59 -21.99 7.97
C LEU A 154 -3.37 -20.70 8.17
N ARG A 155 -3.79 -20.40 9.40
CA ARG A 155 -4.47 -19.15 9.74
C ARG A 155 -3.65 -17.93 9.35
N ARG A 156 -2.37 -17.92 9.72
CA ARG A 156 -1.44 -16.82 9.44
C ARG A 156 -1.31 -16.56 7.93
N ILE A 157 -1.18 -17.62 7.14
CA ILE A 157 -0.99 -17.53 5.68
C ILE A 157 -2.28 -17.13 4.99
N MET A 158 -3.42 -17.74 5.34
CA MET A 158 -4.71 -17.36 4.79
C MET A 158 -5.06 -15.90 5.08
N ALA A 159 -4.78 -15.43 6.30
CA ALA A 159 -4.92 -14.03 6.65
C ALA A 159 -3.95 -13.14 5.85
N GLY A 160 -2.69 -13.55 5.68
CA GLY A 160 -1.68 -12.81 4.90
C GLY A 160 -2.05 -12.65 3.43
N ILE A 161 -2.55 -13.71 2.78
CA ILE A 161 -3.02 -13.65 1.38
C ILE A 161 -4.25 -12.73 1.28
N ALA A 162 -5.14 -12.76 2.27
CA ALA A 162 -6.32 -11.90 2.29
C ALA A 162 -5.99 -10.43 2.58
N PHE A 163 -4.99 -10.17 3.43
CA PHE A 163 -4.43 -8.84 3.67
C PHE A 163 -3.86 -8.26 2.37
N PHE A 164 -3.10 -9.06 1.63
CA PHE A 164 -2.61 -8.69 0.30
C PHE A 164 -3.74 -8.41 -0.69
N MET A 165 -4.74 -9.29 -0.79
CA MET A 165 -5.90 -9.01 -1.65
C MET A 165 -6.59 -7.70 -1.26
N ALA A 166 -6.71 -7.39 0.03
CA ALA A 166 -7.32 -6.15 0.49
C ALA A 166 -6.51 -4.91 0.07
N SER A 167 -5.17 -4.97 0.08
CA SER A 167 -4.33 -3.88 -0.44
C SER A 167 -4.60 -3.63 -1.91
N GLU A 168 -4.51 -4.66 -2.75
CA GLU A 168 -4.74 -4.54 -4.20
C GLU A 168 -6.18 -4.12 -4.53
N THR A 169 -7.16 -4.62 -3.78
CA THR A 169 -8.58 -4.24 -3.99
C THR A 169 -8.85 -2.77 -3.69
N SER A 170 -8.07 -2.17 -2.80
CA SER A 170 -8.26 -0.78 -2.37
C SER A 170 -7.50 0.26 -3.20
N GLY A 171 -6.45 -0.16 -3.92
CA GLY A 171 -5.53 0.73 -4.63
C GLY A 171 -6.24 1.70 -5.56
N ALA A 172 -7.10 1.19 -6.46
CA ALA A 172 -7.78 2.02 -7.45
C ALA A 172 -8.56 3.19 -6.83
N GLN A 173 -9.36 2.91 -5.78
CA GLN A 173 -10.15 3.93 -5.10
C GLN A 173 -9.29 4.88 -4.27
N GLU A 174 -8.24 4.35 -3.63
CA GLU A 174 -7.26 5.15 -2.89
C GLU A 174 -6.59 6.19 -3.79
N PHE A 175 -6.01 5.75 -4.92
CA PHE A 175 -5.36 6.64 -5.88
C PHE A 175 -6.34 7.59 -6.58
N THR A 176 -7.57 7.15 -6.84
CA THR A 176 -8.63 8.05 -7.35
C THR A 176 -8.92 9.18 -6.37
N VAL A 177 -9.02 8.86 -5.07
CA VAL A 177 -9.26 9.84 -4.02
C VAL A 177 -8.08 10.79 -3.85
N LEU A 178 -6.85 10.26 -3.87
CA LEU A 178 -5.63 11.06 -3.81
C LEU A 178 -5.53 12.02 -5.00
N ASN A 179 -5.67 11.50 -6.22
CA ASN A 179 -5.64 12.28 -7.46
C ASN A 179 -6.64 13.45 -7.38
N ARG A 180 -7.92 13.14 -7.10
CA ARG A 180 -8.97 14.15 -6.97
C ARG A 180 -8.65 15.21 -5.92
N CYS A 181 -8.10 14.82 -4.77
CA CYS A 181 -7.69 15.77 -3.73
C CYS A 181 -6.56 16.68 -4.23
N MET A 182 -5.50 16.09 -4.82
CA MET A 182 -4.35 16.84 -5.34
C MET A 182 -4.77 17.81 -6.43
N SER A 183 -5.52 17.36 -7.45
CA SER A 183 -5.92 18.25 -8.55
C SER A 183 -6.82 19.39 -8.09
N ARG A 184 -7.69 19.15 -7.10
CA ARG A 184 -8.62 20.17 -6.59
C ARG A 184 -7.96 21.18 -5.66
N ASN A 185 -7.17 20.70 -4.71
CA ASN A 185 -6.65 21.54 -3.62
C ASN A 185 -5.23 22.03 -3.88
N TRP A 186 -4.46 21.34 -4.71
CA TRP A 186 -3.05 21.59 -4.97
C TRP A 186 -2.72 21.61 -6.47
N PRO A 187 -3.44 22.38 -7.32
CA PRO A 187 -3.27 22.32 -8.77
C PRO A 187 -1.87 22.75 -9.24
N VAL A 188 -1.22 23.67 -8.52
CA VAL A 188 0.18 24.06 -8.80
C VAL A 188 1.12 22.88 -8.58
N LEU A 189 0.94 22.13 -7.48
CA LEU A 189 1.74 20.94 -7.21
C LEU A 189 1.53 19.88 -8.30
N VAL A 190 0.28 19.63 -8.70
CA VAL A 190 -0.02 18.67 -9.77
C VAL A 190 0.66 19.06 -11.08
N LYS A 191 0.61 20.34 -11.46
CA LYS A 191 1.31 20.84 -12.64
C LYS A 191 2.81 20.58 -12.55
N GLU A 192 3.44 20.97 -11.44
CA GLU A 192 4.88 20.79 -11.22
C GLU A 192 5.29 19.30 -11.27
N LEU A 193 4.51 18.41 -10.68
CA LEU A 193 4.78 16.96 -10.72
C LEU A 193 4.54 16.34 -12.10
N ALA A 194 3.63 16.91 -12.90
CA ALA A 194 3.35 16.47 -14.26
C ALA A 194 4.40 16.98 -15.26
N GLU A 195 5.11 18.05 -14.95
CA GLU A 195 6.22 18.57 -15.77
C GLU A 195 7.60 18.05 -15.31
N ALA A 196 7.70 17.53 -14.08
CA ALA A 196 8.91 16.95 -13.54
C ALA A 196 9.08 15.47 -13.94
N GLU A 197 10.32 15.09 -14.17
CA GLU A 197 10.74 13.72 -14.49
C GLU A 197 11.74 13.20 -13.45
N ASP A 198 11.80 11.88 -13.28
CA ASP A 198 12.90 11.22 -12.57
C ASP A 198 14.15 11.09 -13.47
N ASP A 199 15.23 10.51 -12.93
CA ASP A 199 16.49 10.31 -13.65
C ASP A 199 16.36 9.39 -14.89
N THR A 200 15.22 8.70 -15.05
CA THR A 200 14.92 7.84 -16.19
C THR A 200 14.00 8.51 -17.21
N GLY A 201 13.64 9.79 -17.01
CA GLY A 201 12.74 10.53 -17.89
C GLY A 201 11.26 10.21 -17.68
N ARG A 202 10.88 9.59 -16.55
CA ARG A 202 9.48 9.28 -16.26
C ARG A 202 8.84 10.41 -15.47
N GLN A 203 7.68 10.87 -15.93
CA GLN A 203 6.90 11.88 -15.24
C GLN A 203 6.58 11.46 -13.80
N LEU A 204 6.83 12.32 -12.81
CA LEU A 204 6.64 11.99 -11.40
C LEU A 204 5.16 11.74 -11.06
N TYR A 205 4.25 12.58 -11.57
CA TYR A 205 2.81 12.45 -11.31
C TYR A 205 2.19 11.18 -11.89
N ARG A 206 2.88 10.54 -12.85
CA ARG A 206 2.44 9.30 -13.49
C ARG A 206 2.14 8.21 -12.46
N TRP A 207 2.90 8.13 -11.36
CA TRP A 207 2.65 7.17 -10.28
C TRP A 207 1.21 7.23 -9.77
N VAL A 208 0.68 8.43 -9.51
CA VAL A 208 -0.70 8.63 -9.02
C VAL A 208 -1.74 8.31 -10.09
N VAL A 209 -1.42 8.56 -11.36
CA VAL A 209 -2.34 8.34 -12.48
C VAL A 209 -2.45 6.86 -12.83
N GLU A 210 -1.33 6.15 -12.93
CA GLU A 210 -1.30 4.76 -13.37
C GLU A 210 -2.04 3.81 -12.42
N HIS A 211 -1.93 4.04 -11.12
CA HIS A 211 -2.59 3.20 -10.11
C HIS A 211 -4.10 3.47 -10.01
N GLN A 212 -4.68 4.36 -10.83
CA GLN A 212 -6.15 4.44 -10.97
C GLN A 212 -6.70 3.32 -11.87
N ASP A 213 -5.93 2.90 -12.88
CA ASP A 213 -6.39 1.97 -13.92
C ASP A 213 -5.77 0.56 -13.78
N LEU A 214 -4.49 0.47 -13.37
CA LEU A 214 -3.73 -0.79 -13.31
C LEU A 214 -4.15 -1.73 -12.17
N GLU A 215 -4.65 -1.17 -11.07
CA GLU A 215 -5.02 -1.90 -9.85
C GLU A 215 -6.11 -2.96 -10.08
N SER A 216 -6.91 -2.82 -11.13
CA SER A 216 -7.93 -3.81 -11.49
C SER A 216 -7.34 -5.18 -11.84
N ASP A 217 -6.14 -5.21 -12.44
CA ASP A 217 -5.43 -6.45 -12.73
C ASP A 217 -4.80 -7.05 -11.46
N HIS A 218 -4.28 -6.21 -10.57
CA HIS A 218 -3.65 -6.67 -9.32
C HIS A 218 -4.69 -7.30 -8.40
N ALA A 219 -5.82 -6.62 -8.21
CA ALA A 219 -6.95 -7.14 -7.45
C ALA A 219 -7.45 -8.47 -8.01
N ARG A 220 -7.44 -8.63 -9.34
CA ARG A 220 -7.82 -9.88 -10.01
C ARG A 220 -6.84 -11.02 -9.71
N PHE A 221 -5.53 -10.76 -9.78
CA PHE A 221 -4.50 -11.75 -9.46
C PHE A 221 -4.49 -12.11 -7.97
N ALA A 222 -4.62 -11.13 -7.07
CA ALA A 222 -4.71 -11.37 -5.64
C ALA A 222 -5.97 -12.17 -5.26
N LEU A 223 -7.13 -11.87 -5.87
CA LEU A 223 -8.34 -12.68 -5.71
C LEU A 223 -8.15 -14.11 -6.25
N SER A 224 -7.39 -14.28 -7.34
CA SER A 224 -7.03 -15.60 -7.85
C SER A 224 -6.20 -16.38 -6.82
N ALA A 225 -5.23 -15.74 -6.19
CA ALA A 225 -4.43 -16.35 -5.13
C ALA A 225 -5.31 -16.80 -3.94
N VAL A 226 -6.24 -15.95 -3.49
CA VAL A 226 -7.21 -16.32 -2.44
C VAL A 226 -8.10 -17.49 -2.86
N ARG A 227 -8.57 -17.50 -4.11
CA ARG A 227 -9.40 -18.59 -4.64
C ARG A 227 -8.64 -19.91 -4.68
N SER A 228 -7.40 -19.90 -5.16
CA SER A 228 -6.54 -21.08 -5.21
C SER A 228 -6.25 -21.59 -3.80
N ALA A 229 -5.86 -20.70 -2.88
CA ALA A 229 -5.62 -21.04 -1.48
C ALA A 229 -6.87 -21.69 -0.85
N PHE A 230 -8.02 -21.04 -0.97
CA PHE A 230 -9.28 -21.54 -0.42
C PHE A 230 -9.65 -22.93 -0.98
N LYS A 231 -9.53 -23.12 -2.30
CA LYS A 231 -9.81 -24.39 -2.98
C LYS A 231 -8.91 -25.50 -2.45
N ASN A 232 -7.60 -25.25 -2.40
CA ASN A 232 -6.61 -26.27 -2.07
C ASN A 232 -6.66 -26.63 -0.58
N TYR A 233 -6.68 -25.63 0.32
CA TYR A 233 -6.76 -25.90 1.75
C TYR A 233 -8.10 -26.53 2.16
N SER A 234 -9.22 -26.19 1.51
CA SER A 234 -10.49 -26.89 1.74
C SER A 234 -10.43 -28.35 1.29
N ALA A 235 -9.76 -28.66 0.18
CA ALA A 235 -9.64 -30.02 -0.36
C ALA A 235 -8.89 -30.98 0.58
N MET A 236 -8.13 -30.44 1.53
CA MET A 236 -7.47 -31.22 2.55
C MET A 236 -8.31 -31.51 3.81
N GLY A 237 -9.57 -31.07 3.84
CA GLY A 237 -10.46 -31.29 4.98
C GLY A 237 -10.48 -30.17 6.03
N ASN A 238 -9.83 -29.04 5.78
CA ASN A 238 -10.04 -27.84 6.59
C ASN A 238 -11.49 -27.34 6.42
N LYS A 239 -12.10 -26.86 7.51
CA LYS A 239 -13.49 -26.39 7.45
C LYS A 239 -13.55 -25.06 6.70
N SER A 240 -14.44 -24.99 5.72
CA SER A 240 -14.64 -23.78 4.91
C SER A 240 -14.94 -22.54 5.76
N ASP A 241 -15.72 -22.66 6.83
CA ASP A 241 -16.06 -21.53 7.70
C ASP A 241 -14.85 -20.98 8.48
N GLU A 242 -13.90 -21.85 8.86
CA GLU A 242 -12.65 -21.45 9.51
C GLU A 242 -11.78 -20.67 8.51
N LEU A 243 -11.63 -21.17 7.29
CA LEU A 243 -10.88 -20.50 6.21
C LEU A 243 -11.49 -19.13 5.86
N VAL A 244 -12.82 -19.04 5.75
CA VAL A 244 -13.52 -17.76 5.51
C VAL A 244 -13.25 -16.78 6.65
N SER A 245 -13.29 -17.24 7.91
CA SER A 245 -12.97 -16.40 9.06
C SER A 245 -11.54 -15.85 9.01
N TYR A 246 -10.56 -16.66 8.61
CA TYR A 246 -9.17 -16.20 8.47
C TYR A 246 -9.01 -15.16 7.37
N ILE A 247 -9.70 -15.33 6.25
CA ILE A 247 -9.73 -14.35 5.16
C ILE A 247 -10.31 -13.02 5.62
N TYR A 248 -11.46 -13.04 6.31
CA TYR A 248 -12.04 -11.80 6.84
C TYR A 248 -11.13 -11.10 7.85
N GLN A 249 -10.44 -11.85 8.71
CA GLN A 249 -9.45 -11.28 9.63
C GLN A 249 -8.32 -10.54 8.89
N GLY A 250 -7.79 -11.14 7.81
CA GLY A 250 -6.75 -10.50 6.99
C GLY A 250 -7.22 -9.20 6.32
N ILE A 251 -8.43 -9.21 5.76
CA ILE A 251 -9.06 -8.02 5.16
C ILE A 251 -9.23 -6.91 6.21
N ASP A 252 -9.81 -7.24 7.37
CA ASP A 252 -10.06 -6.28 8.44
C ASP A 252 -8.75 -5.68 9.00
N GLN A 253 -7.72 -6.51 9.10
CA GLN A 253 -6.41 -6.09 9.57
C GLN A 253 -5.76 -5.06 8.62
N PHE A 254 -5.87 -5.26 7.30
CA PHE A 254 -5.42 -4.27 6.32
C PHE A 254 -6.12 -2.93 6.52
N PHE A 255 -7.45 -2.91 6.53
CA PHE A 255 -8.20 -1.65 6.63
C PHE A 255 -8.02 -0.96 7.97
N LYS A 256 -7.84 -1.72 9.06
CA LYS A 256 -7.46 -1.16 10.37
C LYS A 256 -6.09 -0.46 10.29
N MET A 257 -5.09 -1.11 9.72
CA MET A 257 -3.74 -0.55 9.55
C MET A 257 -3.77 0.71 8.66
N ALA A 258 -4.52 0.67 7.56
CA ALA A 258 -4.70 1.80 6.65
C ALA A 258 -5.38 2.98 7.34
N ASP A 259 -6.43 2.74 8.14
CA ASP A 259 -7.09 3.78 8.92
C ASP A 259 -6.16 4.43 9.96
N GLU A 260 -5.39 3.61 10.68
CA GLU A 260 -4.41 4.08 11.67
C GLU A 260 -3.29 4.91 11.05
N THR A 261 -2.92 4.58 9.82
CA THR A 261 -1.81 5.21 9.11
C THR A 261 -2.22 6.49 8.38
N LEU A 262 -3.32 6.43 7.63
CA LEU A 262 -3.70 7.46 6.65
C LEU A 262 -4.86 8.35 7.09
N ILE A 263 -5.75 7.85 7.95
CA ILE A 263 -6.94 8.59 8.37
C ILE A 263 -6.70 9.32 9.68
N LYS A 264 -6.16 8.64 10.68
CA LYS A 264 -5.89 9.26 11.98
C LYS A 264 -4.79 10.33 11.85
N PRO A 265 -4.90 11.46 12.58
CA PRO A 265 -3.78 12.38 12.73
C PRO A 265 -2.58 11.65 13.32
N ALA A 266 -1.38 12.01 12.90
CA ALA A 266 -0.18 11.50 13.56
C ALA A 266 -0.20 11.91 15.04
N VAL A 267 0.16 10.99 15.94
CA VAL A 267 0.41 11.30 17.36
C VAL A 267 1.73 12.07 17.51
N ILE A 268 2.55 12.11 16.45
CA ILE A 268 3.77 12.92 16.38
C ILE A 268 3.34 14.36 16.08
N PRO A 269 3.68 15.35 16.93
CA PRO A 269 3.48 16.75 16.60
C PRO A 269 4.11 17.05 15.24
N SER A 270 3.37 17.67 14.32
CA SER A 270 3.94 18.09 13.04
C SER A 270 5.09 19.05 13.30
N VAL A 271 6.31 18.56 13.10
CA VAL A 271 7.53 19.39 13.15
C VAL A 271 7.80 20.05 11.79
N LEU A 272 6.91 19.82 10.81
CA LEU A 272 7.05 20.42 9.49
C LEU A 272 6.75 21.92 9.50
N GLY A 273 5.96 22.42 10.43
CA GLY A 273 5.78 23.88 10.60
C GLY A 273 7.12 24.59 10.81
N ASP A 274 7.95 24.08 11.73
CA ASP A 274 9.30 24.61 11.99
C ASP A 274 10.23 24.37 10.80
N TYR A 275 10.13 23.20 10.15
CA TYR A 275 10.90 22.89 8.94
C TYR A 275 10.60 23.89 7.81
N PHE A 276 9.32 24.19 7.56
CA PHE A 276 8.87 25.13 6.53
C PHE A 276 9.30 26.55 6.89
N ALA A 277 9.17 26.96 8.16
CA ALA A 277 9.58 28.28 8.63
C ALA A 277 11.10 28.52 8.55
N LEU A 278 11.92 27.53 8.89
CA LEU A 278 13.38 27.59 8.77
C LEU A 278 13.82 27.68 7.30
N ASN A 279 13.15 26.92 6.44
CA ASN A 279 13.44 26.87 5.01
C ASN A 279 13.06 28.17 4.29
N ALA A 280 11.93 28.80 4.64
CA ALA A 280 11.53 30.09 4.07
C ALA A 280 12.58 31.20 4.32
N LYS A 281 13.26 31.18 5.47
CA LYS A 281 14.29 32.18 5.83
C LYS A 281 15.61 32.03 5.06
N THR A 282 15.87 30.87 4.46
CA THR A 282 17.13 30.60 3.73
C THR A 282 16.99 30.75 2.21
N ALA A 283 15.76 30.93 1.73
CA ALA A 283 15.45 31.19 0.32
C ALA A 283 15.35 32.68 -0.03
N ALA A 284 15.34 33.56 0.97
CA ALA A 284 15.42 35.02 0.83
C ALA A 284 16.87 35.49 0.93
#